data_AF-A0A0F8WPK1-F1
#
_entry.id   AF-A0A0F8WPK1-F1
#
_cell.length_a   1.000
_cell.length_b   1.000
_cell.length_c   1.000
_cell.angle_alpha   90.00
_cell.angle_beta   90.00
_cell.angle_gamma   90.00
#
_symmetry.space_group_name_H-M   'P 1'
#
loop_
_entity.id
_entity.type
_entity.pdbx_description
1 polymer ?
#
loop_
_entity_poly.entity_id
_entity_poly.type
_entity_poly.pdbx_seq_one_letter_code
_entity_poly.pdbx_strand_id
1 'polypeptide(L)' 'MALIVKDDGGGDFSPCPEGQNQAVCTQIIELGTQHNEQFNKDQRLVLFGLELPTVLNADNDNKPFMIWQRYTM' A
#
# COMPACT_ATOMS: atom_id res chain seq x y z
N MET A 1 -5.25 -19.88 14.03
CA MET A 1 -5.16 -18.51 14.57
C MET A 1 -6.27 -17.72 13.90
N ALA A 2 -7.31 -17.31 14.64
CA ALA A 2 -8.47 -16.67 14.01
C ALA A 2 -8.19 -15.17 13.80
N LEU A 3 -8.06 -14.76 12.54
CA LEU A 3 -8.06 -13.35 12.15
C LEU A 3 -9.52 -12.95 11.90
N ILE A 4 -10.16 -12.34 12.90
CA ILE A 4 -11.50 -11.76 12.73
C ILE A 4 -11.27 -10.32 12.27
N VAL A 5 -11.42 -10.09 10.97
CA VAL A 5 -11.49 -8.73 10.41
C VAL A 5 -12.96 -8.30 10.46
N LYS A 6 -13.23 -7.16 11.09
CA LYS A 6 -14.56 -6.54 11.14
C LYS A 6 -14.49 -5.16 10.50
N ASP A 7 -15.45 -4.97 9.60
CA ASP A 7 -15.81 -3.81 8.78
C ASP A 7 -14.71 -3.25 7.85
N ASP A 8 -14.80 -3.62 6.57
CA ASP A 8 -14.10 -3.03 5.41
C ASP A 8 -14.79 -1.72 4.97
N GLY A 9 -15.23 -0.92 5.96
CA GLY A 9 -15.75 0.42 5.76
C GLY A 9 -14.63 1.26 5.15
N GLY A 10 -14.55 1.27 3.82
CA GLY A 10 -13.65 2.11 3.05
C GLY A 10 -13.85 3.54 3.50
N GLY A 11 -12.95 3.97 4.39
CA GLY A 11 -13.02 5.27 5.02
C GLY A 11 -13.01 6.36 3.96
N ASP A 12 -13.55 7.52 4.32
CA ASP A 12 -13.44 8.77 3.58
C ASP A 12 -11.97 9.21 3.47
N PHE A 13 -11.14 8.44 2.77
CA PHE A 13 -9.77 8.80 2.48
C PHE A 13 -9.80 9.70 1.27
N SER A 14 -9.41 10.96 1.45
CA SER A 14 -9.14 11.84 0.33
C SER A 14 -8.16 11.15 -0.62
N PRO A 15 -8.52 10.91 -1.89
CA PRO A 15 -7.60 10.31 -2.83
C PRO A 15 -6.42 11.24 -3.07
N CYS A 16 -5.25 10.67 -3.33
CA CYS A 16 -4.11 11.46 -3.79
C CYS A 16 -4.51 12.20 -5.08
N PRO A 17 -4.23 13.52 -5.20
CA PRO A 17 -4.53 14.27 -6.42
C PRO A 17 -3.86 13.63 -7.64
N GLU A 18 -4.59 13.65 -8.76
CA GLU A 18 -4.13 13.07 -10.03
C GLU A 18 -2.90 13.82 -10.56
N GLY A 19 -1.89 13.07 -11.02
CA GLY A 19 -0.68 13.65 -11.62
C GLY A 19 0.57 12.79 -11.48
N GLN A 20 1.67 13.23 -12.09
CA GLN A 20 2.99 12.66 -11.86
C GLN A 20 3.63 13.36 -10.66
N ASN A 21 3.79 12.63 -9.57
CA ASN A 21 4.41 13.13 -8.35
C ASN A 21 5.74 12.42 -8.11
N GLN A 22 6.74 13.15 -7.61
CA GLN A 22 8.00 12.56 -7.19
C GLN A 22 7.79 11.82 -5.85
N ALA A 23 8.01 10.51 -5.85
CA ALA A 23 7.86 9.68 -4.66
C ALA A 23 9.21 9.30 -4.05
N VAL A 24 9.23 9.13 -2.74
CA VAL A 24 10.36 8.61 -1.97
C VAL A 24 9.97 7.23 -1.45
N CYS A 25 10.77 6.21 -1.75
CA CYS A 25 10.58 4.89 -1.14
C CYS A 25 11.07 4.93 0.30
N THR A 26 10.14 4.87 1.25
CA THR A 26 10.44 4.93 2.69
C THR A 26 10.41 3.55 3.32
N GLN A 27 9.71 2.58 2.71
CA GLN A 27 9.58 1.23 3.23
C GLN A 27 9.65 0.18 2.15
N ILE A 28 10.36 -0.91 2.46
CA ILE A 28 10.38 -2.15 1.67
C ILE A 28 10.08 -3.28 2.65
N ILE A 29 8.97 -3.98 2.44
CA ILE A 29 8.46 -5.03 3.32
C ILE A 29 8.44 -6.34 2.55
N GLU A 30 9.23 -7.31 3.03
CA GLU A 30 9.21 -8.67 2.52
C GLU A 30 7.94 -9.38 3.03
N LEU A 31 7.04 -9.77 2.12
CA LEU A 31 5.81 -10.50 2.47
C LEU A 31 5.97 -12.02 2.36
N GLY A 32 7.18 -12.49 2.03
CA GLY A 32 7.52 -13.89 1.87
C GLY A 32 6.90 -14.54 0.64
N THR A 33 6.90 -15.87 0.61
CA THR A 33 6.25 -16.66 -0.45
C THR A 33 4.76 -16.80 -0.15
N GLN A 34 3.93 -16.37 -1.08
CA GLN A 34 2.48 -16.42 -1.00
C GLN A 34 1.96 -17.39 -2.06
N HIS A 35 1.07 -18.28 -1.64
CA HIS A 35 0.39 -19.21 -2.54
C HIS A 35 -0.85 -18.53 -3.13
N ASN A 36 -0.94 -18.50 -4.47
CA ASN A 36 -2.11 -18.01 -5.17
C ASN A 36 -2.99 -19.18 -5.61
N GLU A 37 -4.10 -19.41 -4.89
CA GLU A 37 -5.02 -20.54 -5.14
C GLU A 37 -5.67 -20.48 -6.53
N GLN A 38 -5.92 -19.26 -7.05
CA GLN A 38 -6.57 -19.09 -8.37
C GLN A 38 -5.68 -19.57 -9.52
N PHE A 39 -4.36 -19.39 -9.39
CA PHE A 39 -3.39 -19.77 -10.43
C PHE A 39 -2.51 -20.95 -10.02
N ASN A 40 -2.78 -21.55 -8.85
CA ASN A 40 -2.02 -22.63 -8.22
C ASN A 40 -0.49 -22.40 -8.30
N LYS A 41 -0.05 -21.20 -7.91
CA LYS A 41 1.35 -20.78 -8.05
C LYS A 41 1.84 -20.08 -6.79
N ASP A 42 3.05 -20.44 -6.39
CA ASP A 42 3.80 -19.75 -5.34
C ASP A 42 4.56 -18.55 -5.90
N GLN A 43 4.46 -17.41 -5.23
CA GLN A 43 5.11 -16.16 -5.64
C GLN A 43 5.73 -15.49 -4.43
N ARG A 44 6.98 -15.01 -4.55
CA ARG A 44 7.60 -14.20 -3.53
C ARG A 44 7.12 -12.76 -3.68
N LEU A 45 6.51 -12.21 -2.64
CA LEU A 45 5.92 -10.89 -2.67
C LEU A 45 6.74 -9.92 -1.82
N VAL A 46 6.89 -8.70 -2.34
CA VAL A 46 7.47 -7.57 -1.62
C VAL A 46 6.51 -6.38 -1.77
N LEU A 47 6.31 -5.66 -0.68
CA LEU A 47 5.47 -4.46 -0.64
C LEU A 47 6.34 -3.22 -0.46
N PHE A 48 6.12 -2.23 -1.31
CA PHE A 48 6.85 -0.97 -1.31
C PHE A 48 5.92 0.11 -0.77
N GLY A 49 6.40 0.86 0.22
CA GLY A 49 5.76 2.08 0.71
C GLY A 49 6.43 3.29 0.07
N LEU A 50 5.67 4.01 -0.75
CA LEU A 50 6.10 5.20 -1.47
C LEU A 50 5.41 6.42 -0.89
N GLU A 51 6.18 7.36 -0.36
CA GLU A 51 5.68 8.58 0.23
C GLU A 51 5.79 9.75 -0.77
N LEU A 52 4.78 10.61 -0.80
CA LEU A 52 4.73 11.82 -1.63
C LEU A 52 4.95 13.06 -0.75
N PRO A 53 6.20 13.48 -0.51
CA PRO A 53 6.51 14.54 0.44
C PRO A 53 5.96 15.91 0.04
N THR A 54 5.72 16.13 -1.26
CA THR A 54 5.17 17.37 -1.80
C THR A 54 3.64 17.42 -1.82
N VAL A 55 2.99 16.29 -1.59
CA VAL A 55 1.52 16.18 -1.63
C VAL A 55 1.05 15.77 -0.25
N LEU A 56 0.50 16.74 0.48
CA LEU A 56 0.04 16.54 1.86
C LEU A 56 -1.46 16.24 1.86
N ASN A 57 -1.85 15.29 2.69
CA ASN A 57 -3.24 14.93 2.89
C ASN A 57 -3.84 15.79 4.02
N ALA A 58 -4.78 16.67 3.66
CA ALA A 58 -5.44 17.57 4.61
C ALA A 58 -6.26 16.82 5.67
N ASP A 59 -6.80 15.65 5.32
CA ASP A 59 -7.60 14.80 6.22
C ASP A 59 -6.74 13.94 7.16
N ASN A 60 -5.43 13.86 6.90
CA ASN A 60 -4.49 13.08 7.69
C ASN A 60 -3.42 13.95 8.35
N ASP A 61 -3.84 15.00 9.08
CA ASP A 61 -2.94 15.92 9.81
C ASP A 61 -1.85 16.59 8.94
N ASN A 62 -2.12 16.84 7.65
CA ASN A 62 -1.10 17.30 6.69
C ASN A 62 0.11 16.36 6.55
N LYS A 63 -0.05 15.07 6.85
CA LYS A 63 0.98 14.06 6.56
C LYS A 63 1.03 13.80 5.05
N PRO A 64 2.21 13.46 4.52
CA PRO A 64 2.35 13.13 3.11
C PRO A 64 1.53 11.89 2.74
N PHE A 65 1.05 11.86 1.49
CA PHE A 65 0.37 10.69 0.95
C PHE A 65 1.32 9.49 0.90
N MET A 66 0.80 8.31 1.23
CA MET A 66 1.53 7.06 1.15
C MET A 66 0.83 6.12 0.18
N ILE A 67 1.57 5.66 -0.83
CA ILE A 67 1.13 4.72 -1.85
C ILE A 67 1.81 3.39 -1.59
N TRP A 68 1.01 2.32 -1.55
CA TRP A 68 1.50 0.96 -1.37
C TRP A 68 1.46 0.22 -2.70
N GLN A 69 2.61 -0.30 -3.14
CA GLN A 69 2.70 -1.11 -4.36
C GLN A 69 3.27 -2.48 -4.06
N ARG A 70 2.56 -3.51 -4.51
CA ARG A 70 2.99 -4.91 -4.35
C ARG A 70 3.68 -5.39 -5.60
N TYR A 71 4.86 -5.95 -5.43
CA TYR A 71 5.67 -6.55 -6.48
C TYR A 71 5.82 -8.04 -6.24
N THR A 72 5.85 -8.78 -7.35
CA THR A 72 6.18 -10.21 -7.41
C THR A 72 7.60 -10.34 -7.90
N MET A 73 8.40 -11.21 -7.26
CA MET A 73 9.69 -11.67 -7.80
C MET A 73 9.57 -13.03 -8.45
#